data_AF-A0A1V4YNR1-F1
#
_entry.id   AF-A0A1V4YNR1-F1
#
_cell.length_a   1.000
_cell.length_b   1.000
_cell.length_c   1.000
_cell.angle_alpha   90.00
_cell.angle_beta   90.00
_cell.angle_gamma   90.00
#
_symmetry.space_group_name_H-M   'P 1'
#
loop_
_entity.id
_entity.type
_entity.pdbx_description
1 polymer ?
#
loop_
_entity_poly.entity_id
_entity_poly.type
_entity_poly.pdbx_seq_one_letter_code
_entity_poly.pdbx_strand_id
1 'polypeptide(L)'
;MLFIPEGTNVTSGKDQLISTVSAILDYNAKSLSDFDGIDITLDPCTEDTEQACQDNMLLLEEVRQKTTNQIPLAVDVPESYDMADLSNVSSNVDFFVFMTYGTEDQLSDIDAIADSLAPKMGEVRVANSKAMIDVMVPHLPSENATTSELVGSVYDYYTNDPAFTGVVMTLEEDYSQMVPAPENASTQEGSQTKQTPGFGIVSVVLGLALVYQMKKEKR
;
A
#
# COMPACT_ATOMS: atom_id res chain seq x y z
N MET A 1 -12.41 -7.84 -2.44
CA MET A 1 -11.71 -7.51 -3.69
C MET A 1 -10.27 -7.97 -3.51
N LEU A 2 -9.68 -8.64 -4.49
CA LEU A 2 -8.30 -9.10 -4.42
C LEU A 2 -7.47 -8.26 -5.40
N PHE A 3 -6.39 -7.66 -4.90
CA PHE A 3 -5.49 -6.82 -5.69
C PHE A 3 -4.10 -7.45 -5.74
N ILE A 4 -3.53 -7.50 -6.93
CA ILE A 4 -2.12 -7.86 -7.13
C ILE A 4 -1.51 -6.64 -7.85
N PRO A 5 -0.70 -5.82 -7.16
CA PRO A 5 -0.04 -4.69 -7.81
C PRO A 5 0.96 -5.19 -8.87
N GLU A 6 0.82 -4.76 -10.12
CA GLU A 6 1.83 -4.94 -11.16
C GLU A 6 2.56 -3.59 -11.36
N GLY A 7 3.73 -3.43 -10.74
CA GLY A 7 4.45 -2.16 -10.70
C GLY A 7 5.72 -2.12 -11.56
N THR A 8 5.98 -0.98 -12.19
CA THR A 8 7.33 -0.62 -12.67
C THR A 8 8.10 0.08 -11.57
N ASN A 9 9.27 -0.43 -11.18
CA ASN A 9 10.16 0.19 -10.21
C ASN A 9 10.56 1.60 -10.66
N VAL A 10 10.18 2.62 -9.90
CA VAL A 10 10.66 3.99 -10.07
C VAL A 10 11.40 4.36 -8.79
N THR A 11 12.70 4.61 -8.89
CA THR A 11 13.54 5.07 -7.79
C THR A 11 12.96 6.31 -7.11
N SER A 12 13.18 6.41 -5.80
CA SER A 12 12.63 7.44 -4.91
C SER A 12 12.91 8.87 -5.37
N GLY A 13 11.89 9.73 -5.27
CA GLY A 13 12.01 11.18 -5.47
C GLY A 13 10.73 11.83 -5.99
N LYS A 14 10.33 12.93 -5.35
CA LYS A 14 9.15 13.74 -5.70
C LYS A 14 8.98 13.98 -7.20
N ASP A 15 10.00 14.50 -7.88
CA ASP A 15 9.91 14.86 -9.30
C ASP A 15 9.64 13.64 -10.18
N GLN A 16 10.24 12.50 -9.83
CA GLN A 16 10.12 11.27 -10.60
C GLN A 16 8.73 10.66 -10.43
N LEU A 17 8.21 10.61 -9.20
CA LEU A 17 6.82 10.25 -8.93
C LEU A 17 5.85 11.11 -9.75
N ILE A 18 5.98 12.44 -9.63
CA ILE A 18 5.06 13.38 -10.27
C ILE A 18 5.12 13.25 -11.79
N SER A 19 6.30 12.93 -12.35
CA SER A 19 6.48 12.57 -13.76
C SER A 19 5.75 11.26 -14.12
N THR A 20 5.90 10.20 -13.31
CA THR A 20 5.23 8.91 -13.51
C THR A 20 3.71 9.03 -13.47
N VAL A 21 3.16 9.73 -12.46
CA VAL A 21 1.72 10.03 -12.36
C VAL A 21 1.24 10.76 -13.62
N SER A 22 2.03 11.72 -14.13
CA SER A 22 1.74 12.41 -15.38
C SER A 22 1.68 11.47 -16.58
N ALA A 23 2.63 10.53 -16.68
CA ALA A 23 2.69 9.57 -17.77
C ALA A 23 1.51 8.59 -17.74
N ILE A 24 1.10 8.14 -16.56
CA ILE A 24 -0.09 7.28 -16.37
C ILE A 24 -1.35 8.01 -16.85
N LEU A 25 -1.56 9.26 -16.43
CA LEU A 25 -2.72 10.05 -16.85
C LEU A 25 -2.72 10.31 -18.37
N ASP A 26 -1.55 10.64 -18.94
CA ASP A 26 -1.40 10.84 -20.38
C ASP A 26 -1.66 9.56 -21.18
N TYR A 27 -1.25 8.40 -20.64
CA TYR A 27 -1.55 7.09 -21.22
C TYR A 27 -3.05 6.80 -21.19
N ASN A 28 -3.71 6.92 -20.03
CA ASN A 28 -5.17 6.70 -19.91
C ASN A 28 -5.98 7.65 -20.81
N ALA A 29 -5.51 8.87 -21.04
CA ALA A 29 -6.19 9.78 -21.97
C ALA A 29 -6.12 9.35 -23.46
N LYS A 30 -5.21 8.42 -23.79
CA LYS A 30 -4.89 8.03 -25.19
C LYS A 30 -5.11 6.54 -25.46
N SER A 31 -5.16 5.71 -24.43
CA SER A 31 -5.27 4.26 -24.53
C SER A 31 -6.74 3.81 -24.60
N LEU A 32 -6.94 2.55 -25.00
CA LEU A 32 -8.21 1.84 -24.86
C LEU A 32 -8.15 0.79 -23.74
N SER A 33 -7.01 0.70 -23.08
CA SER A 33 -6.73 -0.23 -21.98
C SER A 33 -6.14 0.60 -20.85
N ASP A 34 -6.99 1.40 -20.23
CA ASP A 34 -6.61 2.33 -19.17
C ASP A 34 -6.23 1.59 -17.90
N PHE A 35 -5.35 2.19 -17.12
CA PHE A 35 -5.06 1.75 -15.76
C PHE A 35 -6.25 2.05 -14.84
N ASP A 36 -6.58 1.10 -13.97
CA ASP A 36 -7.75 1.19 -13.08
C ASP A 36 -7.49 2.06 -11.84
N GLY A 37 -6.23 2.29 -11.48
CA GLY A 37 -5.81 2.96 -10.25
C GLY A 37 -4.32 3.22 -10.20
N ILE A 38 -3.91 4.13 -9.32
CA ILE A 38 -2.51 4.32 -8.90
C ILE A 38 -2.40 3.85 -7.46
N ASP A 39 -1.37 3.06 -7.18
CA ASP A 39 -1.03 2.61 -5.84
C ASP A 39 0.36 3.13 -5.45
N ILE A 40 0.47 3.77 -4.29
CA ILE A 40 1.69 4.46 -3.86
C ILE A 40 2.09 3.96 -2.49
N THR A 41 3.29 3.40 -2.38
CA THR A 41 3.86 3.06 -1.08
C THR A 41 4.55 4.27 -0.47
N LEU A 42 4.08 4.74 0.69
CA LEU A 42 4.75 5.81 1.41
C LEU A 42 6.11 5.35 1.92
N ASP A 43 7.11 6.23 1.89
CA ASP A 43 8.36 5.96 2.60
C ASP A 43 8.08 5.92 4.12
N PRO A 44 8.68 4.98 4.87
CA PRO A 44 8.66 5.03 6.32
C PRO A 44 9.25 6.34 6.84
N CYS A 45 8.76 6.82 7.98
CA CYS A 45 9.27 8.03 8.58
C CYS A 45 10.60 7.72 9.30
N THR A 46 11.72 8.28 8.80
CA THR A 46 13.08 7.96 9.30
C THR A 46 13.61 8.99 10.30
N GLU A 47 14.94 9.19 10.42
CA GLU A 47 15.64 9.85 11.54
C GLU A 47 15.06 11.22 12.00
N ASP A 48 14.36 11.94 11.12
CA ASP A 48 13.52 13.10 11.45
C ASP A 48 12.05 12.77 11.14
N THR A 49 11.45 11.98 12.03
CA THR A 49 10.21 11.24 11.76
C THR A 49 9.03 12.16 11.47
N GLU A 50 8.91 13.26 12.21
CA GLU A 50 7.81 14.22 12.05
C GLU A 50 7.92 14.96 10.70
N GLN A 51 9.09 15.45 10.35
CA GLN A 51 9.30 16.15 9.08
C GLN A 51 9.16 15.18 7.89
N ALA A 52 9.72 13.97 7.99
CA ALA A 52 9.62 12.97 6.94
C ALA A 52 8.17 12.55 6.68
N CYS A 53 7.39 12.29 7.73
CA CYS A 53 5.96 12.00 7.60
C CYS A 53 5.22 13.17 6.94
N GLN A 54 5.45 14.41 7.39
CA GLN A 54 4.80 15.60 6.83
C GLN A 54 5.14 15.81 5.35
N ASP A 55 6.40 15.63 4.97
CA ASP A 55 6.82 15.79 3.58
C ASP A 55 6.16 14.75 2.66
N ASN A 56 5.99 13.51 3.14
CA ASN A 56 5.28 12.45 2.43
C ASN A 56 3.78 12.76 2.28
N MET A 57 3.14 13.35 3.31
CA MET A 57 1.74 13.81 3.24
C MET A 57 1.55 14.95 2.23
N LEU A 58 2.46 15.94 2.20
CA LEU A 58 2.43 17.02 1.21
C LEU A 58 2.59 16.49 -0.23
N LEU A 59 3.40 15.46 -0.41
CA LEU A 59 3.57 14.83 -1.71
C LEU A 59 2.27 14.13 -2.17
N LEU A 60 1.55 13.51 -1.24
CA LEU A 60 0.26 12.88 -1.51
C LEU A 60 -0.81 13.90 -1.94
N GLU A 61 -0.85 15.06 -1.29
CA GLU A 61 -1.67 16.20 -1.72
C GLU A 61 -1.37 16.63 -3.16
N GLU A 62 -0.08 16.73 -3.51
CA GLU A 62 0.35 17.12 -4.85
C GLU A 62 -0.07 16.09 -5.90
N VAL A 63 0.08 14.79 -5.61
CA VAL A 63 -0.43 13.72 -6.48
C VAL A 63 -1.95 13.82 -6.65
N ARG A 64 -2.70 14.05 -5.57
CA ARG A 64 -4.16 14.18 -5.66
C ARG A 64 -4.57 15.38 -6.51
N GLN A 65 -3.94 16.54 -6.32
CA GLN A 65 -4.18 17.73 -7.12
C GLN A 65 -3.95 17.43 -8.61
N LYS A 66 -2.85 16.74 -8.91
CA LYS A 66 -2.46 16.42 -10.28
C LYS A 66 -3.38 15.41 -10.97
N THR A 67 -3.85 14.42 -10.22
CA THR A 67 -4.79 13.42 -10.73
C THR A 67 -6.22 13.95 -10.80
N THR A 68 -6.58 14.99 -10.05
CA THR A 68 -7.91 15.67 -10.10
C THR A 68 -9.10 14.70 -10.09
N ASN A 69 -9.03 13.63 -9.29
CA ASN A 69 -10.05 12.56 -9.21
C ASN A 69 -10.32 11.82 -10.54
N GLN A 70 -9.41 11.89 -11.52
CA GLN A 70 -9.54 11.18 -12.80
C GLN A 70 -9.24 9.68 -12.67
N ILE A 71 -8.44 9.30 -11.68
CA ILE A 71 -8.04 7.91 -11.40
C ILE A 71 -8.07 7.69 -9.88
N PRO A 72 -8.55 6.52 -9.40
CA PRO A 72 -8.47 6.13 -8.01
C PRO A 72 -7.02 6.13 -7.50
N LEU A 73 -6.82 6.60 -6.27
CA LEU A 73 -5.53 6.62 -5.59
C LEU A 73 -5.58 5.77 -4.32
N ALA A 74 -4.82 4.68 -4.33
CA ALA A 74 -4.50 3.88 -3.16
C ALA A 74 -3.14 4.32 -2.59
N VAL A 75 -2.99 4.20 -1.27
CA VAL A 75 -1.74 4.50 -0.60
C VAL A 75 -1.40 3.41 0.40
N ASP A 76 -0.25 2.77 0.24
CA ASP A 76 0.28 1.85 1.26
C ASP A 76 0.89 2.66 2.38
N VAL A 77 0.41 2.39 3.59
CA VAL A 77 0.81 3.09 4.80
C VAL A 77 1.70 2.17 5.65
N PRO A 78 3.00 2.47 5.74
CA PRO A 78 3.91 1.81 6.68
C PRO A 78 3.44 1.91 8.12
N GLU A 79 3.94 1.03 8.99
CA GLU A 79 3.62 1.06 10.42
C GLU A 79 4.04 2.37 11.12
N SER A 80 5.10 3.04 10.62
CA SER A 80 5.66 4.25 11.23
C SER A 80 4.72 5.47 11.29
N TYR A 81 3.58 5.44 10.60
CA TYR A 81 2.63 6.55 10.58
C TYR A 81 1.62 6.45 11.72
N ASP A 82 1.44 7.56 12.46
CA ASP A 82 0.32 7.69 13.40
C ASP A 82 -0.99 7.82 12.62
N MET A 83 -2.05 7.23 13.15
CA MET A 83 -3.37 7.31 12.54
C MET A 83 -3.95 8.72 12.57
N ALA A 84 -3.55 9.55 13.53
CA ALA A 84 -3.90 10.96 13.54
C ALA A 84 -3.44 11.66 12.25
N ASP A 85 -2.27 11.29 11.72
CA ASP A 85 -1.71 11.86 10.49
C ASP A 85 -2.52 11.43 9.26
N LEU A 86 -3.00 10.18 9.24
CA LEU A 86 -3.82 9.66 8.13
C LEU A 86 -5.17 10.36 8.02
N SER A 87 -5.75 10.77 9.15
CA SER A 87 -7.02 11.52 9.15
C SER A 87 -6.89 12.84 8.38
N ASN A 88 -5.72 13.49 8.44
CA ASN A 88 -5.45 14.77 7.77
C ASN A 88 -5.36 14.63 6.25
N VAL A 89 -4.99 13.45 5.74
CA VAL A 89 -4.86 13.19 4.30
C VAL A 89 -5.95 12.28 3.74
N SER A 90 -6.93 11.91 4.56
CA SER A 90 -8.06 11.06 4.18
C SER A 90 -8.83 11.54 2.95
N SER A 91 -8.92 12.86 2.72
CA SER A 91 -9.56 13.44 1.54
C SER A 91 -8.69 13.41 0.27
N ASN A 92 -7.41 13.07 0.41
CA ASN A 92 -6.44 13.03 -0.69
C ASN A 92 -6.29 11.64 -1.29
N VAL A 93 -6.91 10.61 -0.70
CA VAL A 93 -6.84 9.24 -1.18
C VAL A 93 -8.22 8.60 -1.26
N ASP A 94 -8.36 7.66 -2.18
CA ASP A 94 -9.58 6.87 -2.32
C ASP A 94 -9.53 5.63 -1.41
N PHE A 95 -8.34 5.06 -1.20
CA PHE A 95 -8.11 3.90 -0.36
C PHE A 95 -6.81 4.02 0.43
N PHE A 96 -6.85 3.70 1.71
CA PHE A 96 -5.65 3.33 2.47
C PHE A 96 -5.39 1.84 2.29
N VAL A 97 -4.13 1.45 2.18
CA VAL A 97 -3.70 0.05 2.14
C VAL A 97 -2.81 -0.16 3.37
N PHE A 98 -3.28 -0.98 4.30
CA PHE A 98 -2.53 -1.26 5.52
C PHE A 98 -1.68 -2.49 5.33
N MET A 99 -0.36 -2.29 5.31
CA MET A 99 0.63 -3.35 5.22
C MET A 99 0.69 -4.12 6.55
N THR A 100 0.63 -5.46 6.49
CA THR A 100 0.78 -6.33 7.66
C THR A 100 2.22 -6.83 7.85
N TYR A 101 3.19 -6.13 7.26
CA TYR A 101 4.60 -6.49 7.19
C TYR A 101 5.46 -5.21 7.09
N GLY A 102 6.79 -5.35 7.14
CA GLY A 102 7.72 -4.21 7.12
C GLY A 102 8.21 -3.77 8.51
N THR A 103 7.92 -4.55 9.56
CA THR A 103 8.50 -4.43 10.91
C THR A 103 9.21 -5.72 11.34
N GLU A 104 9.69 -5.80 12.59
CA GLU A 104 10.52 -6.93 13.07
C GLU A 104 9.84 -8.30 12.91
N ASP A 105 8.51 -8.36 12.85
CA ASP A 105 7.73 -9.58 12.65
C ASP A 105 6.67 -9.41 11.53
N GLN A 106 6.72 -10.28 10.51
CA GLN A 106 5.63 -10.42 9.53
C GLN A 106 4.41 -11.05 10.22
N LEU A 107 3.27 -10.38 10.15
CA LEU A 107 2.04 -10.92 10.72
C LEU A 107 1.49 -12.01 9.79
N SER A 108 1.52 -13.25 10.26
CA SER A 108 1.15 -14.45 9.49
C SER A 108 -0.12 -15.14 10.00
N ASP A 109 -0.77 -14.57 11.02
CA ASP A 109 -1.99 -15.09 11.62
C ASP A 109 -3.06 -13.99 11.76
N ILE A 110 -4.32 -14.39 11.65
CA ILE A 110 -5.47 -13.46 11.63
C ILE A 110 -5.64 -12.70 12.95
N ASP A 111 -5.39 -13.32 14.10
CA ASP A 111 -5.56 -12.64 15.39
C ASP A 111 -4.52 -11.53 15.53
N ALA A 112 -3.27 -11.81 15.12
CA ALA A 112 -2.19 -10.81 15.14
C ALA A 112 -2.44 -9.66 14.15
N ILE A 113 -2.94 -9.96 12.94
CA ILE A 113 -3.36 -8.95 11.96
C ILE A 113 -4.50 -8.10 12.53
N ALA A 114 -5.49 -8.73 13.15
CA ALA A 114 -6.65 -8.04 13.71
C ALA A 114 -6.25 -7.08 14.84
N ASP A 115 -5.42 -7.54 15.77
CA ASP A 115 -4.95 -6.73 16.90
C ASP A 115 -4.12 -5.54 16.44
N SER A 116 -3.23 -5.74 15.45
CA SER A 116 -2.39 -4.66 14.90
C SER A 116 -3.22 -3.61 14.15
N LEU A 117 -4.21 -4.04 13.36
CA LEU A 117 -4.98 -3.15 12.50
C LEU A 117 -6.22 -2.55 13.17
N ALA A 118 -6.68 -3.06 14.32
CA ALA A 118 -7.88 -2.58 15.00
C ALA A 118 -7.89 -1.05 15.24
N PRO A 119 -6.79 -0.42 15.72
CA PRO A 119 -6.73 1.04 15.85
C PRO A 119 -6.85 1.74 14.49
N LYS A 120 -6.13 1.24 13.47
CA LYS A 120 -6.10 1.83 12.12
C LYS A 120 -7.47 1.81 11.44
N MET A 121 -8.13 0.67 11.50
CA MET A 121 -9.49 0.49 10.99
C MET A 121 -10.50 1.36 11.73
N GLY A 122 -10.30 1.61 13.03
CA GLY A 122 -11.08 2.57 13.82
C GLY A 122 -11.03 3.98 13.26
N GLU A 123 -9.84 4.46 12.94
CA GLU A 123 -9.61 5.83 12.47
C GLU A 123 -10.12 6.03 11.03
N VAL A 124 -9.91 5.04 10.15
CA VAL A 124 -10.51 5.04 8.80
C VAL A 124 -12.04 5.12 8.86
N ARG A 125 -12.67 4.39 9.80
CA ARG A 125 -14.12 4.47 10.01
C ARG A 125 -14.57 5.86 10.44
N VAL A 126 -13.85 6.51 11.37
CA VAL A 126 -14.18 7.87 11.84
C VAL A 126 -14.02 8.89 10.71
N ALA A 127 -12.99 8.74 9.88
CA ALA A 127 -12.73 9.59 8.71
C ALA A 127 -13.69 9.32 7.53
N ASN A 128 -14.56 8.31 7.62
CA ASN A 128 -15.41 7.83 6.52
C ASN A 128 -14.61 7.48 5.24
N SER A 129 -13.38 7.01 5.42
CA SER A 129 -12.48 6.55 4.37
C SER A 129 -12.65 5.05 4.11
N LYS A 130 -11.91 4.54 3.13
CA LYS A 130 -11.86 3.13 2.76
C LYS A 130 -10.47 2.56 2.96
N ALA A 131 -10.41 1.29 3.36
CA ALA A 131 -9.19 0.58 3.60
C ALA A 131 -9.17 -0.78 2.89
N MET A 132 -7.98 -1.17 2.46
CA MET A 132 -7.60 -2.52 2.10
C MET A 132 -6.50 -2.98 3.05
N ILE A 133 -6.29 -4.30 3.11
CA ILE A 133 -5.26 -4.91 3.95
C ILE A 133 -4.29 -5.61 3.01
N ASP A 134 -3.02 -5.22 3.01
CA ASP A 134 -1.99 -5.90 2.24
C ASP A 134 -1.30 -6.96 3.09
N VAL A 135 -1.39 -8.20 2.63
CA VAL A 135 -0.77 -9.36 3.25
C VAL A 135 0.39 -9.82 2.38
N MET A 136 1.59 -9.79 2.95
CA MET A 136 2.75 -10.38 2.30
C MET A 136 2.70 -11.90 2.38
N VAL A 137 2.83 -12.56 1.24
CA VAL A 137 2.69 -14.02 1.11
C VAL A 137 3.84 -14.64 0.31
N PRO A 138 4.32 -15.84 0.68
CA PRO A 138 5.42 -16.49 -0.03
C PRO A 138 5.01 -17.10 -1.38
N HIS A 139 3.72 -17.37 -1.56
CA HIS A 139 3.15 -18.04 -2.74
C HIS A 139 1.74 -17.53 -2.99
N LEU A 140 1.27 -17.60 -4.24
CA LEU A 140 -0.11 -17.26 -4.57
C LEU A 140 -1.12 -18.23 -3.92
N PRO A 141 -2.37 -17.80 -3.63
CA PRO A 141 -3.43 -18.68 -3.09
C PRO A 141 -3.71 -19.93 -3.94
N SER A 142 -3.53 -19.84 -5.26
CA SER A 142 -3.69 -20.96 -6.19
C SER A 142 -2.61 -22.03 -6.05
N GLU A 143 -1.48 -21.67 -5.45
CA GLU A 143 -0.29 -22.51 -5.32
C GLU A 143 -0.15 -23.08 -3.91
N ASN A 144 -0.71 -22.38 -2.91
CA ASN A 144 -0.55 -22.72 -1.51
C ASN A 144 -1.86 -22.57 -0.72
N ALA A 145 -2.29 -23.68 -0.09
CA ALA A 145 -3.53 -23.72 0.70
C ALA A 145 -3.46 -22.86 1.97
N THR A 146 -2.28 -22.75 2.60
CA THR A 146 -2.07 -21.88 3.77
C THR A 146 -2.21 -20.41 3.40
N THR A 147 -1.65 -19.98 2.25
CA THR A 147 -1.90 -18.62 1.74
C THR A 147 -3.39 -18.38 1.53
N SER A 148 -4.07 -19.33 0.87
CA SER A 148 -5.51 -19.21 0.63
C SER A 148 -6.33 -19.13 1.93
N GLU A 149 -5.93 -19.85 2.97
CA GLU A 149 -6.58 -19.83 4.29
C GLU A 149 -6.35 -18.50 5.02
N LEU A 150 -5.13 -17.97 5.00
CA LEU A 150 -4.80 -16.67 5.59
C LEU A 150 -5.60 -15.54 4.93
N VAL A 151 -5.52 -15.42 3.60
CA VAL A 151 -6.22 -14.38 2.83
C VAL A 151 -7.74 -14.49 3.01
N GLY A 152 -8.27 -15.72 3.01
CA GLY A 152 -9.68 -15.98 3.28
C GLY A 152 -10.10 -15.55 4.69
N SER A 153 -9.28 -15.85 5.70
CA SER A 153 -9.55 -15.49 7.09
C SER A 153 -9.54 -13.98 7.31
N VAL A 154 -8.58 -13.26 6.70
CA VAL A 154 -8.54 -11.79 6.72
C VAL A 154 -9.80 -11.21 6.08
N TYR A 155 -10.19 -11.72 4.91
CA TYR A 155 -11.39 -11.26 4.24
C TYR A 155 -12.65 -11.50 5.08
N ASP A 156 -12.83 -12.71 5.60
CA ASP A 156 -14.00 -13.10 6.38
C ASP A 156 -14.11 -12.30 7.70
N TYR A 157 -12.97 -12.00 8.34
CA TYR A 157 -12.93 -11.20 9.57
C TYR A 157 -13.44 -9.77 9.31
N TYR A 158 -12.92 -9.11 8.26
CA TYR A 158 -13.21 -7.70 8.00
C TYR A 158 -14.40 -7.44 7.08
N THR A 159 -15.01 -8.46 6.47
CA THR A 159 -16.10 -8.28 5.48
C THR A 159 -17.29 -7.45 5.97
N ASN A 160 -17.54 -7.44 7.29
CA ASN A 160 -18.63 -6.67 7.90
C ASN A 160 -18.21 -5.26 8.36
N ASP A 161 -16.93 -4.91 8.28
CA ASP A 161 -16.46 -3.55 8.56
C ASP A 161 -16.77 -2.65 7.35
N PRO A 162 -17.55 -1.56 7.52
CA PRO A 162 -17.92 -0.68 6.41
C PRO A 162 -16.75 0.10 5.80
N ALA A 163 -15.61 0.21 6.48
CA ALA A 163 -14.39 0.80 5.94
C ALA A 163 -13.61 -0.20 5.07
N PHE A 164 -13.77 -1.51 5.27
CA PHE A 164 -13.03 -2.54 4.55
C PHE A 164 -13.53 -2.73 3.12
N THR A 165 -12.60 -2.83 2.18
CA THR A 165 -12.90 -2.96 0.74
C THR A 165 -12.22 -4.16 0.08
N GLY A 166 -11.13 -4.67 0.65
CA GLY A 166 -10.45 -5.82 0.08
C GLY A 166 -9.12 -6.19 0.73
N VAL A 167 -8.54 -7.25 0.20
CA VAL A 167 -7.20 -7.72 0.53
C VAL A 167 -6.31 -7.48 -0.69
N VAL A 168 -5.16 -6.87 -0.46
CA VAL A 168 -4.05 -6.80 -1.41
C VAL A 168 -3.09 -7.93 -1.04
N MET A 169 -2.40 -8.50 -2.03
CA MET A 169 -1.35 -9.47 -1.78
C MET A 169 -0.06 -9.00 -2.42
N THR A 170 0.98 -8.92 -1.60
CA THR A 170 2.34 -8.71 -2.05
C THR A 170 3.13 -10.01 -1.94
N LEU A 171 3.76 -10.45 -3.02
CA LEU A 171 4.63 -11.63 -2.98
C LEU A 171 5.94 -11.27 -2.29
N GLU A 172 6.43 -12.14 -1.39
CA GLU A 172 7.71 -11.94 -0.70
C GLU A 172 8.88 -11.75 -1.68
N GLU A 173 8.89 -12.50 -2.79
CA GLU A 173 9.92 -12.37 -3.82
C GLU A 173 9.90 -11.00 -4.49
N ASP A 174 8.72 -10.41 -4.70
CA ASP A 174 8.57 -9.10 -5.30
C ASP A 174 8.98 -8.02 -4.30
N TYR A 175 8.53 -8.12 -3.04
CA TYR A 175 8.91 -7.20 -1.98
C TYR A 175 10.42 -7.16 -1.72
N SER A 176 11.08 -8.32 -1.75
CA SER A 176 12.54 -8.42 -1.56
C SER A 176 13.35 -7.72 -2.66
N GLN A 177 12.75 -7.57 -3.86
CA GLN A 177 13.34 -6.81 -4.96
C GLN A 177 13.04 -5.31 -4.85
N MET A 178 12.09 -4.93 -3.99
CA MET A 178 11.62 -3.55 -3.80
C MET A 178 12.30 -2.85 -2.62
N VAL A 179 12.62 -3.56 -1.53
CA VAL A 179 13.34 -2.99 -0.38
C VAL A 179 14.85 -3.18 -0.56
N PRO A 180 15.66 -2.12 -0.70
CA PRO A 180 17.10 -2.28 -0.70
C PRO A 180 17.53 -2.87 0.65
N ALA A 181 18.25 -4.00 0.61
CA ALA A 181 18.81 -4.62 1.81
C ALA A 181 19.59 -3.56 2.61
N PRO A 182 19.51 -3.56 3.95
CA PRO A 182 20.36 -2.68 4.75
C PRO A 182 21.81 -3.00 4.38
N GLU A 183 22.49 -2.04 3.75
CA GLU A 183 23.90 -2.19 3.45
C GLU A 183 24.61 -2.50 4.77
N ASN A 184 25.17 -3.70 4.84
CA ASN A 184 26.03 -4.09 5.95
C ASN A 184 27.05 -2.99 6.16
N ALA A 185 26.99 -2.37 7.34
CA ALA A 185 27.94 -1.39 7.82
C ALA A 185 29.37 -1.88 7.56
N SER A 186 30.02 -1.33 6.55
CA SER A 186 31.43 -1.57 6.26
C SER A 186 32.00 -0.37 5.51
N THR A 187 32.26 0.69 6.30
CA THR A 187 33.34 1.66 6.12
C THR A 187 33.56 2.22 4.70
N GLN A 188 33.05 3.43 4.47
CA GLN A 188 33.91 4.54 4.03
C GLN A 188 33.29 5.89 4.39
N GLU A 189 34.12 6.75 4.94
CA GLU A 189 33.81 8.06 5.50
C GLU A 189 33.10 8.99 4.49
N GLY A 190 32.10 9.73 4.96
CA GLY A 190 31.78 11.05 4.40
C GLY A 190 30.72 11.12 3.31
N SER A 191 29.51 10.62 3.55
CA SER A 191 28.30 11.22 2.99
C SER A 191 27.10 10.84 3.84
N GLN A 192 26.69 11.74 4.74
CA GLN A 192 25.37 11.69 5.34
C GLN A 192 24.37 12.01 4.22
N THR A 193 23.91 10.98 3.50
CA THR A 193 22.72 11.11 2.65
C THR A 193 21.53 11.29 3.57
N LYS A 194 21.16 12.55 3.84
CA LYS A 194 19.78 12.90 4.18
C LYS A 194 18.89 12.18 3.17
N GLN A 195 18.12 11.20 3.62
CA GLN A 195 17.05 10.64 2.80
C GLN A 195 16.12 11.81 2.47
N THR A 196 16.13 12.20 1.20
CA THR A 196 15.15 13.13 0.66
C THR A 196 13.77 12.50 0.78
N PRO A 197 12.74 13.24 1.21
CA PRO A 197 11.36 12.76 1.21
C PRO A 197 10.95 12.20 -0.16
N GLY A 198 10.26 11.07 -0.17
CA GLY A 198 9.98 10.29 -1.37
C GLY A 198 8.89 9.24 -1.14
N PHE A 199 8.55 8.54 -2.21
CA PHE A 199 7.76 7.32 -2.16
C PHE A 199 8.63 6.19 -2.68
N GLY A 200 8.64 5.06 -1.98
CA GLY A 200 9.55 3.96 -2.24
C GLY A 200 9.17 3.19 -3.51
N ILE A 201 7.87 3.10 -3.79
CA ILE A 201 7.33 2.29 -4.90
C ILE A 201 6.04 2.95 -5.42
N VAL A 202 5.88 2.97 -6.75
CA VAL A 202 4.61 3.31 -7.41
C VAL A 202 4.20 2.09 -8.22
N SER A 203 3.11 1.47 -7.81
CA SER A 203 2.52 0.33 -8.49
C SER A 203 1.30 0.77 -9.29
N VAL A 204 1.05 0.11 -10.42
CA VAL A 204 -0.12 0.42 -11.25
C VAL A 204 -1.08 -0.76 -11.17
N VAL A 205 -2.35 -0.47 -10.92
CA VAL A 205 -3.35 -1.53 -10.77
C VAL A 205 -3.88 -1.91 -12.15
N LEU A 206 -3.61 -3.16 -12.54
CA LEU A 206 -4.18 -3.81 -13.73
C LEU A 206 -5.17 -4.88 -13.29
N GLY A 207 -6.47 -4.63 -13.49
CA GLY A 207 -7.51 -5.65 -13.28
C GLY A 207 -7.96 -5.78 -11.82
N LEU A 208 -9.03 -5.06 -11.49
CA LEU A 208 -9.86 -5.32 -10.31
C LEU A 208 -10.47 -6.73 -10.36
N ALA A 209 -9.76 -7.74 -9.85
CA ALA A 209 -10.32 -9.08 -9.71
C ALA A 209 -11.23 -9.14 -8.48
N LEU A 210 -12.55 -9.05 -8.71
CA LEU A 210 -13.55 -9.52 -7.76
C LEU A 210 -13.40 -11.05 -7.63
N VAL A 211 -12.59 -11.52 -6.66
CA VAL A 211 -12.70 -12.90 -6.18
C VAL A 211 -14.00 -13.03 -5.40
N TYR A 212 -15.09 -13.19 -6.13
CA TYR A 212 -16.32 -13.78 -5.61
C TYR A 212 -16.20 -15.29 -5.82
N GLN A 213 -16.55 -16.06 -4.79
CA GLN A 213 -16.72 -17.53 -4.76
C GLN A 213 -15.56 -18.34 -4.15
N MET A 214 -15.49 -18.39 -2.81
CA MET A 214 -15.17 -19.63 -2.10
C MET A 214 -16.16 -19.91 -0.97
N LYS A 215 -17.48 -19.80 -1.25
CA LYS A 215 -18.48 -20.48 -0.42
C LYS A 215 -18.76 -21.85 -1.03
N LYS A 216 -17.89 -22.82 -0.72
CA LYS A 216 -18.18 -24.22 -0.99
C LYS A 216 -19.35 -24.62 -0.09
N GLU A 217 -20.56 -24.66 -0.64
CA GLU A 217 -21.72 -25.29 -0.02
C GLU A 217 -21.31 -26.69 0.46
N LYS A 218 -21.26 -26.90 1.78
CA LYS A 218 -21.38 -28.23 2.36
C LYS A 218 -22.87 -28.52 2.50
N ARG A 219 -23.38 -29.36 1.59
CA ARG A 219 -24.55 -30.21 1.84
C ARG A 219 -24.23 -31.25 2.91
#